data_AF-A0A6B2C7E7-F1
#
_entry.id   AF-A0A6B2C7E7-F1
#
_cell.length_a   1.000
_cell.length_b   1.000
_cell.length_c   1.000
_cell.angle_alpha   90.00
_cell.angle_beta   90.00
_cell.angle_gamma   90.00
#
_symmetry.space_group_name_H-M   'P 1'
#
loop_
_entity.id
_entity.type
_entity.pdbx_description
1 polymer ?
#
loop_
_entity_poly.entity_id
_entity_poly.type
_entity_poly.pdbx_seq_one_letter_code
_entity_poly.pdbx_strand_id
1 'polypeptide(L)'
;MSITNPVDKAILNYLKRHPNSKPREIADALGFSLVVVRSSLYRLRERGLVARTSRGYIAKGDRKSDVLYDEENVIQNDVSRSRLETLEKEINSLKDRVSEIERSLQDFGEVIQKIEKNLAEIRLTIRSLRDVVNFGERKKSLDPFISKLSTEKILGLNEARRLASEGLGSLDKYVEDGVAVVIGKIVVSREFYESIIMRMPINVEEVNQLGPKEKILIETLISEGLAYIDNTHMIKIVSE
;
A
#
# COMPACT_ATOMS: atom_id res chain seq x y z
N MET A 1 50.14 -21.30 -55.45
CA MET A 1 49.81 -22.01 -56.72
C MET A 1 49.64 -20.98 -57.82
N SER A 2 50.51 -21.00 -58.83
CA SER A 2 50.51 -20.01 -59.91
C SER A 2 49.49 -20.37 -60.98
N ILE A 3 48.55 -19.46 -61.27
CA ILE A 3 47.58 -19.61 -62.37
C ILE A 3 48.33 -19.33 -63.67
N THR A 4 48.60 -20.36 -64.46
CA THR A 4 49.35 -20.27 -65.73
C THR A 4 48.49 -19.93 -66.94
N ASN A 5 47.17 -20.11 -66.88
CA ASN A 5 46.28 -19.80 -68.01
C ASN A 5 45.72 -18.35 -67.89
N PRO A 6 45.92 -17.50 -68.92
CA PRO A 6 45.46 -16.10 -68.87
C PRO A 6 43.93 -15.97 -68.74
N VAL A 7 43.17 -16.92 -69.29
CA VAL A 7 41.70 -16.93 -69.21
C VAL A 7 41.23 -17.24 -67.79
N ASP A 8 41.86 -18.22 -67.13
CA ASP A 8 41.55 -18.58 -65.74
C ASP A 8 41.81 -17.39 -64.78
N LYS A 9 42.91 -16.65 -65.01
CA LYS A 9 43.27 -15.45 -64.23
C LYS A 9 42.27 -14.31 -64.44
N ALA A 10 41.85 -14.08 -65.69
CA ALA A 10 40.87 -13.05 -66.03
C ALA A 10 39.50 -13.33 -65.36
N ILE A 11 39.02 -14.59 -65.45
CA ILE A 11 37.75 -15.00 -64.83
C ILE A 11 37.83 -14.90 -63.30
N LEU A 12 38.93 -15.34 -62.69
CA LEU A 12 39.07 -15.25 -61.24
C LEU A 12 39.10 -13.79 -60.75
N ASN A 13 39.80 -12.90 -61.44
CA ASN A 13 39.82 -11.47 -61.10
C ASN A 13 38.45 -10.80 -61.31
N TYR A 14 37.72 -11.20 -62.36
CA TYR A 14 36.36 -10.72 -62.60
C TYR A 14 35.43 -11.13 -61.46
N LEU A 15 35.48 -12.39 -61.03
CA LEU A 15 34.64 -12.91 -59.94
C LEU A 15 34.94 -12.30 -58.57
N LYS A 16 36.16 -11.78 -58.34
CA LYS A 16 36.48 -11.00 -57.13
C LYS A 16 35.76 -9.64 -57.11
N ARG A 17 35.53 -9.03 -58.27
CA ARG A 17 34.85 -7.73 -58.39
C ARG A 17 33.34 -7.87 -58.56
N HIS A 18 32.91 -8.98 -59.13
CA HIS A 18 31.52 -9.28 -59.44
C HIS A 18 31.16 -10.68 -58.90
N PRO A 19 30.90 -10.81 -57.59
CA PRO A 19 30.48 -12.09 -57.01
C PRO A 19 29.09 -12.47 -57.50
N ASN A 20 28.81 -13.77 -57.58
CA ASN A 20 27.55 -14.35 -58.06
C ASN A 20 27.24 -14.15 -59.56
N SER A 21 28.24 -13.83 -60.38
CA SER A 21 28.03 -13.73 -61.82
C SER A 21 27.77 -15.08 -62.49
N LYS A 22 26.89 -15.08 -63.49
CA LYS A 22 26.56 -16.26 -64.31
C LYS A 22 27.59 -16.44 -65.42
N PRO A 23 27.78 -17.67 -65.95
CA PRO A 23 28.70 -17.92 -67.06
C PRO A 23 28.45 -17.07 -68.31
N ARG A 24 27.19 -16.67 -68.57
CA ARG A 24 26.86 -15.76 -69.68
C ARG A 24 27.37 -14.34 -69.44
N GLU A 25 27.10 -13.78 -68.27
CA GLU A 25 27.55 -12.43 -67.89
C GLU A 25 29.08 -12.33 -67.92
N ILE A 26 29.78 -13.36 -67.45
CA ILE A 26 31.26 -13.42 -67.50
C ILE A 26 31.76 -13.48 -68.95
N ALA A 27 31.08 -14.23 -69.82
CA ALA A 27 31.41 -14.34 -71.24
C ALA A 27 31.24 -13.00 -71.96
N ASP A 28 30.12 -12.34 -71.75
CA ASP A 28 29.80 -11.04 -72.36
C ASP A 28 30.75 -9.95 -71.87
N ALA A 29 31.08 -9.92 -70.58
CA ALA A 29 31.95 -8.90 -69.99
C ALA A 29 33.44 -9.05 -70.35
N LEU A 30 33.92 -10.30 -70.52
CA LEU A 30 35.33 -10.58 -70.84
C LEU A 30 35.57 -10.84 -72.33
N GLY A 31 34.52 -10.88 -73.15
CA GLY A 31 34.62 -11.15 -74.59
C GLY A 31 35.04 -12.59 -74.93
N PHE A 32 34.84 -13.54 -74.01
CA PHE A 32 35.16 -14.95 -74.24
C PHE A 32 33.92 -15.75 -74.63
N SER A 33 34.09 -16.85 -75.38
CA SER A 33 32.96 -17.72 -75.68
C SER A 33 32.43 -18.41 -74.41
N LEU A 34 31.11 -18.63 -74.36
CA LEU A 34 30.45 -19.27 -73.22
C LEU A 34 31.04 -20.66 -72.89
N VAL A 35 31.50 -21.39 -73.92
CA VAL A 35 32.13 -22.71 -73.77
C VAL A 35 33.49 -22.61 -73.07
N VAL A 36 34.29 -21.60 -73.45
CA VAL A 36 35.59 -21.32 -72.82
C VAL A 36 35.40 -20.94 -71.36
N VAL A 37 34.44 -20.05 -71.06
CA VAL A 37 34.14 -19.62 -69.68
C VAL A 37 33.69 -20.81 -68.82
N ARG A 38 32.79 -21.66 -69.30
CA ARG A 38 32.35 -22.87 -68.58
C ARG A 38 33.50 -23.81 -68.28
N SER A 39 34.36 -24.05 -69.26
CA SER A 39 35.53 -24.93 -69.12
C SER A 39 36.53 -24.37 -68.11
N SER A 40 36.76 -23.06 -68.13
CA SER A 40 37.64 -22.38 -67.16
C SER A 40 37.05 -22.36 -65.75
N LEU A 41 35.75 -22.10 -65.59
CA LEU A 41 35.06 -22.18 -64.30
C LEU A 41 35.10 -23.59 -63.71
N TYR A 42 34.95 -24.62 -64.54
CA TYR A 42 35.12 -26.01 -64.11
C TYR A 42 36.54 -26.26 -63.58
N ARG A 43 37.59 -25.90 -64.34
CA ARG A 43 38.98 -26.03 -63.87
C ARG A 43 39.27 -25.24 -62.60
N LEU A 44 38.76 -24.01 -62.50
CA LEU A 44 38.91 -23.17 -61.31
C LEU A 44 38.19 -23.76 -60.08
N ARG A 45 37.03 -24.41 -60.29
CA ARG A 45 36.29 -25.13 -59.25
C ARG A 45 37.03 -26.38 -58.78
N GLU A 46 37.53 -27.20 -59.70
CA GLU A 46 38.34 -28.39 -59.38
C GLU A 46 39.60 -28.01 -58.58
N ARG A 47 40.18 -26.84 -58.88
CA ARG A 47 41.32 -26.27 -58.12
C ARG A 47 40.92 -25.60 -56.81
N GLY A 48 39.64 -25.58 -56.47
CA GLY A 48 39.12 -24.96 -55.25
C GLY A 48 39.20 -23.43 -55.21
N LEU A 49 39.47 -22.76 -56.35
CA LEU A 49 39.61 -21.31 -56.44
C LEU A 49 38.29 -20.58 -56.68
N VAL A 50 37.24 -21.31 -57.09
CA VAL A 50 35.90 -20.78 -57.36
C VAL A 50 34.85 -21.75 -56.80
N ALA A 51 33.73 -21.23 -56.30
CA ALA A 51 32.58 -22.01 -55.87
C ALA A 51 31.32 -21.62 -56.68
N ARG A 52 30.41 -22.59 -56.89
CA ARG A 52 29.10 -22.36 -57.50
C ARG A 52 28.08 -22.14 -56.40
N THR A 53 27.34 -21.04 -56.47
CA THR A 53 26.22 -20.71 -55.59
C THR A 53 24.89 -20.92 -56.31
N SER A 54 23.77 -20.70 -55.62
CA SER A 54 22.43 -20.70 -56.23
C SER A 54 22.25 -19.56 -57.25
N ARG A 55 23.06 -18.50 -57.17
CA ARG A 55 22.94 -17.28 -58.00
C ARG A 55 23.99 -17.20 -59.11
N GLY A 56 25.16 -17.83 -58.96
CA GLY A 56 26.22 -17.83 -59.96
C GLY A 56 27.52 -18.47 -59.46
N TYR A 57 28.66 -17.85 -59.76
CA TYR A 57 29.98 -18.29 -59.29
C TYR A 57 30.64 -17.22 -58.41
N ILE A 58 31.48 -17.64 -57.47
CA ILE A 58 32.23 -16.75 -56.55
C ILE A 58 33.70 -17.19 -56.47
N ALA A 59 34.64 -16.24 -56.33
CA ALA A 59 36.06 -16.53 -56.12
C ALA A 59 36.32 -16.92 -54.65
N LYS A 60 36.95 -18.07 -54.42
CA LYS A 60 37.34 -18.56 -53.09
C LYS A 60 38.63 -17.84 -52.69
N GLY A 61 38.48 -16.76 -51.92
CA GLY A 61 39.57 -15.84 -51.56
C GLY A 61 39.08 -14.53 -50.95
N ASP A 62 37.85 -14.13 -51.28
CA ASP A 62 37.07 -13.17 -50.49
C ASP A 62 36.23 -13.94 -49.46
N ARG A 63 36.92 -14.48 -48.44
CA ARG A 63 36.27 -15.12 -47.29
C ARG A 63 35.69 -14.05 -46.36
N LYS A 64 34.55 -13.50 -46.75
CA LYS A 64 33.50 -13.01 -45.84
C LYS A 64 32.13 -13.32 -46.45
N SER A 65 31.86 -14.60 -46.67
CA SER A 65 30.51 -15.19 -46.71
C SER A 65 30.61 -16.64 -47.16
N ASP A 66 29.91 -17.51 -46.45
CA ASP A 66 29.34 -18.76 -46.96
C ASP A 66 30.10 -20.09 -46.80
N VAL A 67 31.04 -20.24 -45.87
CA VAL A 67 31.51 -21.59 -45.45
C VAL A 67 31.56 -21.77 -43.92
N LEU A 68 30.75 -21.03 -43.17
CA LEU A 68 30.53 -21.16 -41.71
C LEU A 68 29.02 -21.27 -41.41
N TYR A 69 28.30 -22.13 -42.13
CA TYR A 69 26.83 -22.14 -41.99
C TYR A 69 26.24 -23.05 -40.93
N ASP A 70 26.96 -24.02 -40.34
CA ASP A 70 26.29 -25.03 -39.51
C ASP A 70 26.62 -25.07 -38.01
N GLU A 71 27.75 -24.56 -37.51
CA GLU A 71 28.07 -24.73 -36.07
C GLU A 71 27.88 -23.45 -35.22
N GLU A 72 28.24 -22.26 -35.72
CA GLU A 72 28.01 -21.00 -35.00
C GLU A 72 26.52 -20.60 -34.97
N ASN A 73 25.76 -20.85 -36.06
CA ASN A 73 24.33 -20.53 -36.11
C ASN A 73 23.48 -21.40 -35.16
N VAL A 74 23.88 -22.65 -34.90
CA VAL A 74 23.11 -23.53 -34.01
C VAL A 74 23.26 -23.08 -32.56
N ILE A 75 24.48 -22.79 -32.11
CA ILE A 75 24.75 -22.30 -30.75
C ILE A 75 24.13 -20.91 -30.53
N GLN A 76 24.21 -20.02 -31.52
CA GLN A 76 23.68 -18.66 -31.39
C GLN A 76 22.13 -18.62 -31.46
N ASN A 77 21.50 -19.55 -32.20
CA ASN A 77 20.05 -19.73 -32.19
C ASN A 77 19.53 -20.37 -30.90
N ASP A 78 20.23 -21.34 -30.32
CA ASP A 78 19.83 -21.94 -29.03
C ASP A 78 19.98 -20.97 -27.85
N VAL A 79 21.05 -20.16 -27.84
CA VAL A 79 21.22 -19.08 -26.84
C VAL A 79 20.17 -17.98 -27.01
N SER A 80 19.75 -17.69 -28.24
CA SER A 80 18.70 -16.69 -28.51
C SER A 80 17.31 -17.22 -28.14
N ARG A 81 17.01 -18.49 -28.42
CA ARG A 81 15.75 -19.16 -28.03
C ARG A 81 15.59 -19.26 -26.52
N SER A 82 16.63 -19.70 -25.81
CA SER A 82 16.60 -19.77 -24.34
C SER A 82 16.39 -18.41 -23.67
N ARG A 83 16.98 -17.34 -24.22
CA ARG A 83 16.70 -15.96 -23.76
C ARG A 83 15.27 -15.51 -24.05
N LEU A 84 14.73 -15.84 -25.23
CA LEU A 84 13.34 -15.53 -25.58
C LEU A 84 12.35 -16.28 -24.68
N GLU A 85 12.58 -17.55 -24.39
CA GLU A 85 11.77 -18.33 -23.44
C GLU A 85 11.82 -17.76 -22.01
N THR A 86 12.98 -17.25 -21.60
CA THR A 86 13.13 -16.61 -20.28
C THR A 86 12.35 -15.30 -20.22
N LEU A 87 12.46 -14.47 -21.27
CA LEU A 87 11.69 -13.22 -21.38
C LEU A 87 10.18 -13.48 -21.46
N GLU A 88 9.74 -14.51 -22.18
CA GLU A 88 8.32 -14.89 -22.23
C GLU A 88 7.79 -15.30 -20.85
N LYS A 89 8.58 -16.06 -20.07
CA LYS A 89 8.24 -16.40 -18.68
C LYS A 89 8.16 -15.15 -17.79
N GLU A 90 9.11 -14.23 -17.92
CA GLU A 90 9.09 -12.96 -17.16
C GLU A 90 7.89 -12.09 -17.54
N ILE A 91 7.56 -11.99 -18.83
CA ILE A 91 6.39 -11.24 -19.33
C ILE A 91 5.09 -11.85 -18.79
N ASN A 92 4.96 -13.18 -18.82
CA ASN A 92 3.79 -13.85 -18.27
C ASN A 92 3.68 -13.65 -16.76
N SER A 93 4.79 -13.76 -16.03
CA SER A 93 4.81 -13.47 -14.58
C SER A 93 4.43 -12.01 -14.28
N LEU A 94 4.92 -11.05 -15.06
CA LEU A 94 4.54 -9.64 -14.94
C LEU A 94 3.06 -9.43 -15.21
N LYS A 95 2.51 -10.10 -16.23
CA LYS A 95 1.09 -10.03 -16.57
C LYS A 95 0.20 -10.54 -15.44
N ASP A 96 0.58 -11.67 -14.84
CA ASP A 96 -0.14 -12.23 -13.69
C ASP A 96 -0.11 -11.27 -12.50
N ARG A 97 1.06 -10.69 -12.19
CA ARG A 97 1.21 -9.68 -11.13
C ARG A 97 0.38 -8.42 -11.38
N VAL A 98 0.31 -7.95 -12.63
CA VAL A 98 -0.54 -6.80 -13.00
C VAL A 98 -2.01 -7.14 -12.76
N SER A 99 -2.46 -8.33 -13.17
CA SER A 99 -3.84 -8.75 -12.93
C SER A 99 -4.19 -8.91 -11.43
N GLU A 100 -3.24 -9.35 -10.60
CA GLU A 100 -3.42 -9.39 -9.14
C GLU A 100 -3.52 -7.98 -8.54
N ILE A 101 -2.71 -7.04 -9.02
CA ILE A 101 -2.76 -5.64 -8.61
C ILE A 101 -4.10 -5.01 -9.00
N GLU A 102 -4.57 -5.25 -10.22
CA GLU A 102 -5.87 -4.74 -10.71
C GLU A 102 -7.02 -5.24 -9.84
N ARG A 103 -7.03 -6.54 -9.47
CA ARG A 103 -8.03 -7.10 -8.56
C ARG A 103 -7.95 -6.47 -7.17
N SER A 104 -6.74 -6.33 -6.62
CA SER A 104 -6.54 -5.72 -5.31
C SER A 104 -7.02 -4.26 -5.29
N LEU A 105 -6.78 -3.50 -6.37
CA LEU A 105 -7.27 -2.13 -6.51
C LEU A 105 -8.80 -2.07 -6.57
N GLN A 106 -9.44 -3.02 -7.25
CA GLN A 106 -10.90 -3.12 -7.28
C GLN A 106 -11.45 -3.41 -5.87
N ASP A 107 -10.88 -4.38 -5.15
CA ASP A 107 -11.27 -4.71 -3.78
C ASP A 107 -11.11 -3.51 -2.83
N PHE A 108 -9.98 -2.79 -2.94
CA PHE A 108 -9.79 -1.56 -2.18
C PHE A 108 -10.83 -0.48 -2.52
N GLY A 109 -11.20 -0.35 -3.80
CA GLY A 109 -12.27 0.54 -4.22
C GLY A 109 -13.61 0.23 -3.52
N GLU A 110 -13.99 -1.04 -3.44
CA GLU A 110 -15.20 -1.47 -2.74
C GLU A 110 -15.15 -1.19 -1.23
N VAL A 111 -13.98 -1.43 -0.60
CA VAL A 111 -13.78 -1.15 0.83
C VAL A 111 -13.90 0.35 1.10
N ILE A 112 -13.31 1.21 0.27
CA ILE A 112 -13.40 2.67 0.40
C ILE A 112 -14.86 3.11 0.32
N GLN A 113 -15.63 2.62 -0.66
CA GLN A 113 -17.06 2.95 -0.77
C GLN A 113 -17.87 2.56 0.47
N LYS A 114 -17.59 1.38 1.05
CA LYS A 114 -18.23 0.95 2.31
C LYS A 114 -17.86 1.88 3.46
N ILE A 115 -16.59 2.27 3.58
CA ILE A 115 -16.12 3.21 4.60
C ILE A 115 -16.80 4.57 4.44
N GLU A 116 -16.88 5.11 3.23
CA GLU A 116 -17.54 6.40 2.96
C GLU A 116 -19.01 6.38 3.35
N LYS A 117 -19.73 5.28 3.03
CA LYS A 117 -21.12 5.09 3.44
C LYS A 117 -21.25 5.07 4.97
N ASN A 118 -20.42 4.28 5.65
CA ASN A 118 -20.44 4.18 7.11
C ASN A 118 -20.14 5.55 7.76
N LEU A 119 -19.19 6.32 7.21
CA LEU A 119 -18.89 7.67 7.69
C LEU A 119 -20.07 8.63 7.49
N ALA A 120 -20.80 8.52 6.39
CA ALA A 120 -22.01 9.31 6.17
C ALA A 120 -23.09 9.00 7.21
N GLU A 121 -23.32 7.72 7.49
CA GLU A 121 -24.26 7.26 8.52
C GLU A 121 -23.85 7.74 9.92
N ILE A 122 -22.58 7.57 10.30
CA ILE A 122 -22.04 8.05 11.57
C ILE A 122 -22.23 9.57 11.71
N ARG A 123 -22.00 10.35 10.64
CA ARG A 123 -22.23 11.81 10.66
C ARG A 123 -23.68 12.16 10.93
N LEU A 124 -24.63 11.42 10.37
CA LEU A 124 -26.06 11.62 10.63
C LEU A 124 -26.41 11.28 12.08
N THR A 125 -25.90 10.17 12.60
CA THR A 125 -26.09 9.77 14.01
C THR A 125 -25.53 10.82 14.95
N ILE A 126 -24.30 11.30 14.73
CA ILE A 126 -23.69 12.36 15.54
C ILE A 126 -24.51 13.64 15.53
N ARG A 127 -25.07 14.05 14.38
CA ARG A 127 -25.97 15.21 14.31
C ARG A 127 -27.23 15.00 15.16
N SER A 128 -27.88 13.86 15.00
CA SER A 128 -29.08 13.55 15.80
C SER A 128 -28.81 13.50 17.31
N LEU A 129 -27.67 12.93 17.71
CA LEU A 129 -27.23 12.93 19.10
C LEU A 129 -26.93 14.34 19.60
N ARG A 130 -26.25 15.17 18.80
CA ARG A 130 -26.02 16.58 19.13
C ARG A 130 -27.33 17.34 19.33
N ASP A 131 -28.34 17.09 18.50
CA ASP A 131 -29.64 17.76 18.63
C ASP A 131 -30.38 17.32 19.91
N VAL A 132 -30.30 16.03 20.28
CA VAL A 132 -30.83 15.51 21.54
C VAL A 132 -30.08 16.09 22.75
N VAL A 133 -28.74 16.16 22.67
CA VAL A 133 -27.91 16.77 23.72
C VAL A 133 -28.22 18.25 23.87
N ASN A 134 -28.32 19.02 22.78
CA ASN A 134 -28.65 20.43 22.82
C ASN A 134 -30.06 20.68 23.41
N PHE A 135 -31.03 19.82 23.09
CA PHE A 135 -32.36 19.89 23.69
C PHE A 135 -32.33 19.56 25.19
N GLY A 136 -31.54 18.55 25.58
CA GLY A 136 -31.26 18.21 26.97
C GLY A 136 -30.55 19.34 27.73
N GLU A 137 -29.56 19.99 27.13
CA GLU A 137 -28.81 21.11 27.72
C GLU A 137 -29.70 22.32 27.95
N ARG A 138 -30.60 22.66 27.02
CA ARG A 138 -31.59 23.73 27.23
C ARG A 138 -32.55 23.42 28.36
N LYS A 139 -32.92 22.15 28.53
CA LYS A 139 -33.76 21.70 29.65
C LYS A 139 -32.98 21.71 30.98
N LYS A 140 -31.71 21.31 30.96
CA LYS A 140 -30.79 21.39 32.11
C LYS A 140 -30.48 22.82 32.53
N SER A 141 -30.38 23.78 31.59
CA SER A 141 -30.16 25.20 31.91
C SER A 141 -31.37 25.89 32.55
N LEU A 142 -32.58 25.33 32.36
CA LEU A 142 -33.80 25.80 33.02
C LEU A 142 -33.98 25.17 34.41
N ASP A 143 -33.36 24.02 34.65
CA ASP A 143 -33.45 23.30 35.91
C ASP A 143 -32.54 23.95 36.96
N PRO A 144 -33.10 24.53 38.05
CA PRO A 144 -32.32 25.21 39.08
C PRO A 144 -31.33 24.29 39.80
N PHE A 145 -31.73 23.03 40.03
CA PHE A 145 -30.89 22.05 40.71
C PHE A 145 -29.69 21.67 39.84
N ILE A 146 -29.94 21.29 38.58
CA ILE A 146 -28.85 20.88 37.67
C ILE A 146 -27.88 22.04 37.43
N SER A 147 -28.40 23.24 37.19
CA SER A 147 -27.57 24.42 36.93
C SER A 147 -26.67 24.76 38.12
N LYS A 148 -27.22 24.73 39.33
CA LYS A 148 -26.48 25.01 40.56
C LYS A 148 -25.47 23.90 40.86
N LEU A 149 -25.88 22.63 40.78
CA LEU A 149 -25.00 21.49 41.06
C LEU A 149 -23.86 21.38 40.04
N SER A 150 -24.10 21.68 38.75
CA SER A 150 -23.05 21.69 37.73
C SER A 150 -21.98 22.76 38.00
N THR A 151 -22.40 23.92 38.51
CA THR A 151 -21.49 25.03 38.84
C THR A 151 -20.75 24.76 40.15
N GLU A 152 -21.48 24.34 41.19
CA GLU A 152 -20.92 24.20 42.52
C GLU A 152 -20.32 22.83 42.80
N LYS A 153 -20.61 21.81 42.01
CA LYS A 153 -20.15 20.42 42.14
C LYS A 153 -20.63 19.69 43.40
N ILE A 154 -20.79 20.39 44.52
CA ILE A 154 -21.28 19.91 45.81
C ILE A 154 -22.34 20.88 46.33
N LEU A 155 -23.44 20.35 46.83
CA LEU A 155 -24.49 21.06 47.55
C LEU A 155 -24.77 20.38 48.88
N GLY A 156 -25.29 21.12 49.86
CA GLY A 156 -25.84 20.50 51.07
C GLY A 156 -27.13 19.75 50.76
N LEU A 157 -27.41 18.65 51.47
CA LEU A 157 -28.59 17.81 51.24
C LEU A 157 -29.91 18.59 51.28
N ASN A 158 -30.06 19.50 52.24
CA ASN A 158 -31.28 20.31 52.37
C ASN A 158 -31.42 21.32 51.22
N GLU A 159 -30.32 21.93 50.80
CA GLU A 159 -30.30 22.86 49.67
C GLU A 159 -30.63 22.14 48.36
N ALA A 160 -30.01 20.96 48.14
CA ALA A 160 -30.28 20.10 47.01
C ALA A 160 -31.75 19.68 46.93
N ARG A 161 -32.34 19.24 48.05
CA ARG A 161 -33.78 18.90 48.12
C ARG A 161 -34.68 20.09 47.78
N ARG A 162 -34.36 21.28 48.29
CA ARG A 162 -35.10 22.51 47.99
C ARG A 162 -35.04 22.84 46.49
N LEU A 163 -33.84 22.87 45.90
CA LEU A 163 -33.64 23.18 44.48
C LEU A 163 -34.30 22.13 43.57
N ALA A 164 -34.21 20.85 43.92
CA ALA A 164 -34.88 19.78 43.18
C ALA A 164 -36.41 19.96 43.19
N SER A 165 -36.97 20.36 44.34
CA SER A 165 -38.40 20.62 44.49
C SER A 165 -38.85 21.86 43.70
N GLU A 166 -38.02 22.90 43.63
CA GLU A 166 -38.27 24.10 42.80
C GLU A 166 -38.32 23.76 41.30
N GLY A 167 -37.54 22.77 40.86
CA GLY A 167 -37.58 22.21 39.51
C GLY A 167 -38.74 21.25 39.24
N LEU A 168 -39.71 21.12 40.16
CA LEU A 168 -40.81 20.14 40.12
C LEU A 168 -40.35 18.68 40.09
N GLY A 169 -39.13 18.40 40.56
CA GLY A 169 -38.56 17.07 40.71
C GLY A 169 -38.43 16.63 42.18
N SER A 170 -37.98 15.40 42.39
CA SER A 170 -37.46 14.93 43.67
C SER A 170 -35.96 14.73 43.54
N LEU A 171 -35.21 14.92 44.62
CA LEU A 171 -33.76 14.63 44.62
C LEU A 171 -33.48 13.19 44.19
N ASP A 172 -34.30 12.24 44.64
CA ASP A 172 -34.16 10.82 44.34
C ASP A 172 -34.19 10.55 42.83
N LYS A 173 -35.07 11.24 42.09
CA LYS A 173 -35.12 11.13 40.63
C LYS A 173 -33.81 11.53 39.97
N TYR A 174 -33.16 12.61 40.42
CA TYR A 174 -31.86 13.01 39.87
C TYR A 174 -30.74 12.04 40.22
N VAL A 175 -30.87 11.31 41.32
CA VAL A 175 -29.93 10.24 41.69
C VAL A 175 -30.16 9.01 40.82
N GLU A 176 -31.41 8.60 40.61
CA GLU A 176 -31.81 7.51 39.70
C GLU A 176 -31.39 7.79 38.25
N ASP A 177 -31.57 9.02 37.79
CA ASP A 177 -31.15 9.49 36.46
C ASP A 177 -29.61 9.61 36.34
N GLY A 178 -28.85 9.34 37.40
CA GLY A 178 -27.39 9.36 37.42
C GLY A 178 -26.79 10.76 37.34
N VAL A 179 -27.56 11.81 37.64
CA VAL A 179 -27.10 13.20 37.61
C VAL A 179 -26.33 13.56 38.89
N ALA A 180 -26.73 12.99 40.02
CA ALA A 180 -26.19 13.31 41.32
C ALA A 180 -25.93 12.06 42.17
N VAL A 181 -25.02 12.17 43.13
CA VAL A 181 -24.72 11.14 44.14
C VAL A 181 -24.92 11.78 45.51
N VAL A 182 -25.70 11.13 46.36
CA VAL A 182 -25.91 11.56 47.76
C VAL A 182 -24.94 10.81 48.65
N ILE A 183 -24.15 11.55 49.43
CA ILE A 183 -23.16 10.99 50.36
C ILE A 183 -23.32 11.73 51.69
N GLY A 184 -23.82 11.03 52.70
CA GLY A 184 -24.10 11.64 54.00
C GLY A 184 -25.00 12.86 53.90
N LYS A 185 -24.46 14.03 54.25
CA LYS A 185 -25.16 15.32 54.27
C LYS A 185 -24.92 16.19 53.02
N ILE A 186 -24.21 15.67 52.02
CA ILE A 186 -23.93 16.39 50.78
C ILE A 186 -24.49 15.67 49.56
N VAL A 187 -24.69 16.44 48.50
CA VAL A 187 -25.08 15.98 47.17
C VAL A 187 -24.03 16.44 46.20
N VAL A 188 -23.52 15.52 45.40
CA VAL A 188 -22.36 15.72 44.54
C VAL A 188 -22.77 15.47 43.09
N SER A 189 -22.32 16.31 42.15
CA SER A 189 -22.53 16.03 40.73
C SER A 189 -21.84 14.71 40.36
N ARG A 190 -22.50 13.86 39.56
CA ARG A 190 -21.94 12.57 39.17
C ARG A 190 -20.56 12.67 38.53
N GLU A 191 -20.39 13.63 37.61
CA GLU A 191 -19.11 13.88 36.93
C GLU A 191 -17.98 14.21 37.91
N PHE A 192 -18.24 15.05 38.91
CA PHE A 192 -17.24 15.41 39.92
C PHE A 192 -16.90 14.24 40.81
N TYR A 193 -17.91 13.49 41.26
CA TYR A 193 -17.72 12.26 42.04
C TYR A 193 -16.81 11.28 41.30
N GLU A 194 -17.13 10.95 40.05
CA GLU A 194 -16.34 10.02 39.24
C GLU A 194 -14.91 10.49 39.01
N SER A 195 -14.69 11.78 38.73
CA SER A 195 -13.34 12.32 38.55
C SER A 195 -12.44 12.21 39.79
N ILE A 196 -13.05 12.12 40.98
CA ILE A 196 -12.34 11.90 42.24
C ILE A 196 -12.10 10.41 42.45
N ILE A 197 -13.12 9.58 42.25
CA ILE A 197 -13.01 8.12 42.39
C ILE A 197 -11.96 7.55 41.41
N MET A 198 -11.89 8.04 40.18
CA MET A 198 -10.90 7.60 39.18
C MET A 198 -9.45 7.92 39.56
N ARG A 199 -9.21 8.82 40.53
CA ARG A 199 -7.87 9.12 41.06
C ARG A 199 -7.48 8.23 42.23
N MET A 200 -8.37 7.36 42.70
CA MET A 200 -8.08 6.48 43.83
C MET A 200 -7.31 5.23 43.38
N PRO A 201 -6.36 4.73 44.18
CA PRO A 201 -5.96 5.25 45.49
C PRO A 201 -5.06 6.50 45.39
N ILE A 202 -5.29 7.47 46.27
CA ILE A 202 -4.51 8.72 46.35
C ILE A 202 -3.74 8.82 47.67
N ASN A 203 -2.54 9.39 47.65
CA ASN A 203 -1.76 9.59 48.87
C ASN A 203 -2.37 10.73 49.73
N VAL A 204 -2.38 10.57 51.05
CA VAL A 204 -2.89 11.61 51.99
C VAL A 204 -2.17 12.95 51.81
N GLU A 205 -0.88 12.97 51.48
CA GLU A 205 -0.13 14.21 51.21
C GLU A 205 -0.59 14.90 49.92
N GLU A 206 -0.95 14.13 48.89
CA GLU A 206 -1.47 14.66 47.63
C GLU A 206 -2.86 15.29 47.82
N VAL A 207 -3.66 14.78 48.76
CA VAL A 207 -4.95 15.38 49.13
C VAL A 207 -4.80 16.81 49.62
N ASN A 208 -3.69 17.15 50.29
CA ASN A 208 -3.44 18.53 50.73
C ASN A 208 -3.29 19.52 49.58
N GLN A 209 -2.95 19.05 48.37
CA GLN A 209 -2.82 19.86 47.17
C GLN A 209 -4.15 20.03 46.42
N LEU A 210 -5.16 19.24 46.78
CA LEU A 210 -6.48 19.31 46.17
C LEU A 210 -7.25 20.58 46.56
N GLY A 211 -8.20 20.93 45.70
CA GLY A 211 -9.13 22.02 45.95
C GLY A 211 -10.05 21.74 47.15
N PRO A 212 -10.66 22.78 47.74
CA PRO A 212 -11.46 22.65 48.95
C PRO A 212 -12.65 21.68 48.80
N LYS A 213 -13.30 21.67 47.62
CA LYS A 213 -14.44 20.78 47.35
C LYS A 213 -14.03 19.32 47.24
N GLU A 214 -12.87 19.06 46.67
CA GLU A 214 -12.33 17.71 46.53
C GLU A 214 -11.99 17.13 47.90
N LYS A 215 -11.38 17.94 48.78
CA LYS A 215 -11.11 17.59 50.17
C LYS A 215 -12.40 17.27 50.94
N ILE A 216 -13.41 18.14 50.83
CA ILE A 216 -14.73 17.91 51.46
C ILE A 216 -15.32 16.57 51.03
N LEU A 217 -15.26 16.24 49.73
CA LEU A 217 -15.77 14.96 49.24
C LEU A 217 -15.01 13.78 49.83
N ILE A 218 -13.68 13.82 49.83
CA ILE A 218 -12.83 12.75 50.36
C ILE A 218 -13.06 12.55 51.86
N GLU A 219 -13.10 13.64 52.63
CA GLU A 219 -13.40 13.61 54.06
C GLU A 219 -14.78 13.00 54.32
N THR A 220 -15.78 13.37 53.50
CA THR A 220 -17.13 12.81 53.61
C THR A 220 -17.15 11.32 53.27
N LEU A 221 -16.43 10.90 52.23
CA LEU A 221 -16.31 9.48 51.88
C LEU A 221 -15.71 8.67 53.02
N ILE A 222 -14.70 9.20 53.70
CA ILE A 222 -14.10 8.56 54.87
C ILE A 222 -15.09 8.52 56.04
N SER A 223 -15.76 9.64 56.32
CA SER A 223 -16.70 9.70 57.46
C SER A 223 -17.92 8.80 57.28
N GLU A 224 -18.37 8.60 56.04
CA GLU A 224 -19.47 7.70 55.70
C GLU A 224 -19.01 6.25 55.48
N GLY A 225 -17.71 5.95 55.67
CA GLY A 225 -17.16 4.61 55.54
C GLY A 225 -17.10 4.07 54.12
N LEU A 226 -17.19 4.94 53.10
CA LEU A 226 -17.08 4.61 51.68
C LEU A 226 -15.61 4.64 51.21
N ALA A 227 -14.74 5.29 51.97
CA ALA A 227 -13.30 5.27 51.79
C ALA A 227 -12.60 5.05 53.12
N TYR A 228 -11.36 4.59 53.08
CA TYR A 228 -10.52 4.40 54.26
C TYR A 228 -9.07 4.75 53.96
N ILE A 229 -8.34 5.11 55.01
CA ILE A 229 -6.90 5.32 54.95
C ILE A 229 -6.24 4.01 55.36
N ASP A 230 -5.39 3.46 54.50
CA ASP A 230 -4.64 2.25 54.81
C ASP A 230 -3.32 2.52 55.54
N ASN A 231 -2.64 1.45 55.94
CA ASN A 231 -1.36 1.54 56.66
C ASN A 231 -0.23 2.18 55.82
N THR A 232 -0.41 2.31 54.51
CA THR A 232 0.53 2.98 53.60
C THR A 232 0.19 4.46 53.38
N HIS A 233 -0.73 5.02 54.17
CA HIS A 233 -1.23 6.39 54.03
C HIS A 233 -1.85 6.66 52.64
N MET A 234 -2.45 5.63 52.06
CA MET A 234 -3.21 5.73 50.82
C MET A 234 -4.69 5.71 51.16
N ILE A 235 -5.44 6.64 50.56
CA ILE A 235 -6.90 6.66 50.64
C ILE A 235 -7.43 5.72 49.56
N LYS A 236 -8.20 4.72 49.98
CA LYS A 236 -8.80 3.68 49.13
C LYS A 236 -10.31 3.71 49.26
N ILE A 237 -10.99 3.43 48.15
CA ILE A 237 -12.45 3.20 48.17
C ILE A 237 -12.73 1.82 48.72
N VAL A 238 -13.73 1.71 49.59
CA VAL A 238 -14.24 0.42 50.04
C VAL A 238 -14.86 -0.27 48.84
N SER A 239 -14.25 -1.36 48.38
CA SER A 239 -14.84 -2.21 47.34
C SER A 239 -15.90 -3.09 47.99
N GLU A 240 -17.12 -3.07 47.45
CA GLU A 240 -18.16 -4.04 47.76
C GLU A 240 -17.75 -5.47 47.37
#